data_AF-A0A1N7PEF5-F1
#
_entry.id   AF-A0A1N7PEF5-F1
#
_cell.length_a   1.000
_cell.length_b   1.000
_cell.length_c   1.000
_cell.angle_alpha   90.00
_cell.angle_beta   90.00
_cell.angle_gamma   90.00
#
_symmetry.space_group_name_H-M   'P 1'
#
loop_
_entity.id
_entity.type
_entity.pdbx_description
1 polymer ?
#
loop_
_entity_poly.entity_id
_entity_poly.type
_entity_poly.pdbx_seq_one_letter_code
_entity_poly.pdbx_strand_id
1 'polypeptide(L)'
;MIESLKSYQGKMANTVRAFVLKINEVSDKDDECVPDGYDDFRKIFKGFMDICENIETIDMLYILVGINPPRSRLVSVDLYLKHLISSYLSEVYILKERLNSYATKISRMYAKVDPTLDVKDDFEQLYASIKESLEGINNTRNLHVHSERHSDEDLDWLSSLKLVSDTDNSFKDSFDYQYKKSRIKWKKKISDNNEVMVKLLTNYFDVIFKIISVDGDIVLPNKPVVQ
;
A
#
# COMPACT_ATOMS: atom_id res chain seq x y z
N MET A 1 6.93 6.37 10.02
CA MET A 1 6.56 7.12 8.80
C MET A 1 7.83 7.33 7.98
N ILE A 2 7.84 6.84 6.75
CA ILE A 2 9.02 6.73 5.88
C ILE A 2 9.47 8.13 5.41
N GLU A 3 10.70 8.55 5.68
CA GLU A 3 11.19 9.89 5.26
C GLU A 3 11.22 10.07 3.74
N SER A 4 11.61 9.03 2.99
CA SER A 4 11.59 9.04 1.52
C SER A 4 10.17 9.18 0.96
N LEU A 5 9.17 8.53 1.56
CA LEU A 5 7.75 8.70 1.19
C LEU A 5 7.28 10.13 1.44
N LYS A 6 7.63 10.75 2.57
CA LYS A 6 7.29 12.16 2.84
C LYS A 6 7.93 13.10 1.83
N SER A 7 9.20 12.85 1.49
CA SER A 7 9.92 13.60 0.47
C SER A 7 9.20 13.50 -0.88
N TYR A 8 8.83 12.28 -1.28
CA TYR A 8 8.11 12.03 -2.53
C TYR A 8 6.70 12.64 -2.53
N GLN A 9 5.96 12.55 -1.42
CA GLN A 9 4.67 13.23 -1.21
C GLN A 9 4.80 14.75 -1.36
N GLY A 10 5.84 15.35 -0.76
CA GLY A 10 6.09 16.79 -0.86
C GLY A 10 6.36 17.23 -2.30
N LYS A 11 7.16 16.45 -3.05
CA LYS A 11 7.42 16.73 -4.47
C LYS A 11 6.18 16.55 -5.34
N MET A 12 5.42 15.47 -5.15
CA MET A 12 4.16 15.29 -5.87
C MET A 12 3.16 16.40 -5.55
N ALA A 13 3.08 16.85 -4.29
CA ALA A 13 2.24 17.98 -3.90
C ALA A 13 2.67 19.29 -4.58
N ASN A 14 3.97 19.53 -4.75
CA ASN A 14 4.48 20.67 -5.52
C ASN A 14 4.09 20.56 -7.00
N THR A 15 4.20 19.38 -7.61
CA THR A 15 3.77 19.13 -8.99
C THR A 15 2.27 19.35 -9.17
N VAL A 16 1.45 18.85 -8.24
CA VAL A 16 0.00 19.08 -8.22
C VAL A 16 -0.30 20.57 -8.11
N ARG A 17 0.38 21.30 -7.21
CA ARG A 17 0.20 22.74 -7.07
C ARG A 17 0.51 23.47 -8.37
N ALA A 18 1.65 23.17 -9.01
CA ALA A 18 2.03 23.78 -10.28
C ALA A 18 1.03 23.48 -11.40
N PHE A 19 0.40 22.31 -11.38
CA PHE A 19 -0.59 21.90 -12.38
C PHE A 19 -1.98 22.51 -12.13
N VAL A 20 -2.44 22.54 -10.88
CA VAL A 20 -3.72 23.13 -10.46
C VAL A 20 -3.72 24.65 -10.62
N LEU A 21 -2.61 25.34 -10.30
CA LEU A 21 -2.50 26.78 -10.52
C LEU A 21 -2.70 27.14 -12.00
N LYS A 22 -2.14 26.35 -12.92
CA LYS A 22 -2.34 26.53 -14.36
C LYS A 22 -3.79 26.29 -14.81
N ILE A 23 -4.51 25.36 -14.17
CA ILE A 23 -5.93 25.13 -14.45
C ILE A 23 -6.74 26.38 -14.06
N ASN A 24 -6.50 26.93 -12.86
CA ASN A 24 -7.24 28.10 -12.37
C ASN A 24 -7.00 29.34 -13.26
N GLU A 25 -5.76 29.56 -13.71
CA GLU A 25 -5.42 30.65 -14.63
C GLU A 25 -6.11 30.53 -16.01
N VAL A 26 -6.47 29.30 -16.41
CA VAL A 26 -7.14 29.00 -17.68
C VAL A 26 -8.67 29.01 -17.54
N SER A 27 -9.22 28.59 -16.38
CA SER A 27 -10.67 28.56 -16.15
C SER A 27 -11.30 29.95 -15.99
N ASP A 28 -10.52 30.94 -15.56
CA ASP A 28 -10.97 32.35 -15.50
C ASP A 28 -11.25 32.97 -16.89
N LYS A 29 -11.09 32.21 -17.98
CA LYS A 29 -11.27 32.65 -19.38
C LYS A 29 -12.53 32.10 -20.09
N ASP A 30 -13.53 31.59 -19.36
CA ASP A 30 -14.85 31.16 -19.88
C ASP A 30 -14.85 30.02 -20.94
N ASP A 31 -13.71 29.37 -21.22
CA ASP A 31 -13.64 28.18 -22.07
C ASP A 31 -13.34 26.92 -21.22
N GLU A 32 -14.06 25.82 -21.46
CA GLU A 32 -13.76 24.47 -20.93
C GLU A 32 -12.44 23.95 -21.55
N CYS A 33 -11.32 24.59 -21.23
CA CYS A 33 -10.03 24.22 -21.76
C CYS A 33 -9.32 23.28 -20.77
N VAL A 34 -9.36 21.97 -21.08
CA VAL A 34 -8.56 20.97 -20.35
C VAL A 34 -7.09 21.23 -20.66
N PRO A 35 -6.22 21.48 -19.67
CA PRO A 35 -4.81 21.78 -19.94
C PRO A 35 -4.13 20.62 -20.66
N ASP A 36 -3.20 20.96 -21.54
CA ASP A 36 -2.36 19.96 -22.19
C ASP A 36 -1.60 19.10 -21.15
N GLY A 37 -1.58 17.78 -21.39
CA GLY A 37 -1.01 16.79 -20.46
C GLY A 37 -1.88 16.44 -19.24
N TYR A 38 -3.12 16.96 -19.11
CA TYR A 38 -4.02 16.65 -17.98
C TYR A 38 -4.26 15.16 -17.77
N ASP A 39 -4.52 14.42 -18.86
CA ASP A 39 -4.78 12.98 -18.76
C ASP A 39 -3.58 12.19 -18.23
N ASP A 40 -2.36 12.59 -18.62
CA ASP A 40 -1.15 11.91 -18.19
C ASP A 40 -0.76 12.30 -16.76
N PHE A 41 -0.92 13.58 -16.39
CA PHE A 41 -0.83 14.01 -15.00
C PHE A 41 -1.82 13.23 -14.13
N ARG A 42 -3.09 13.18 -14.51
CA ARG A 42 -4.13 12.45 -13.77
C ARG A 42 -3.79 10.97 -13.61
N LYS A 43 -3.24 10.34 -14.65
CA LYS A 43 -2.82 8.93 -14.62
C LYS A 43 -1.67 8.66 -13.65
N ILE A 44 -0.68 9.56 -13.60
CA ILE A 44 0.48 9.49 -12.70
C ILE A 44 0.00 9.75 -11.27
N PHE A 45 -0.68 10.88 -11.07
CA PHE A 45 -1.13 11.32 -9.76
C PHE A 45 -2.09 10.32 -9.11
N LYS A 46 -3.08 9.81 -9.86
CA LYS A 46 -4.02 8.81 -9.33
C LYS A 46 -3.30 7.55 -8.85
N GLY A 47 -2.38 7.02 -9.66
CA GLY A 47 -1.65 5.80 -9.29
C GLY A 47 -0.80 5.98 -8.04
N PHE A 48 -0.18 7.16 -7.89
CA PHE A 48 0.52 7.53 -6.67
C PHE A 48 -0.40 7.64 -5.45
N MET A 49 -1.54 8.35 -5.58
CA MET A 49 -2.51 8.51 -4.50
C MET A 49 -3.08 7.16 -4.05
N ASP A 50 -3.42 6.29 -5.00
CA ASP A 50 -3.89 4.94 -4.71
C ASP A 50 -2.84 4.17 -3.86
N ILE A 51 -1.54 4.33 -4.13
CA ILE A 51 -0.49 3.69 -3.32
C ILE A 51 -0.42 4.32 -1.92
N CYS A 52 -0.48 5.65 -1.81
CA CYS A 52 -0.43 6.34 -0.51
C CYS A 52 -1.59 5.96 0.42
N GLU A 53 -2.83 6.02 -0.09
CA GLU A 53 -4.03 5.65 0.69
C GLU A 53 -3.94 4.20 1.18
N ASN A 54 -3.35 3.32 0.36
CA ASN A 54 -3.17 1.92 0.72
C ASN A 54 -2.15 1.74 1.86
N ILE A 55 -1.03 2.46 1.81
CA ILE A 55 -0.03 2.48 2.89
C ILE A 55 -0.64 3.01 4.19
N GLU A 56 -1.41 4.10 4.12
CA GLU A 56 -2.10 4.67 5.28
C GLU A 56 -3.09 3.67 5.90
N THR A 57 -3.79 2.91 5.07
CA THR A 57 -4.70 1.84 5.52
C THR A 57 -3.93 0.71 6.22
N ILE A 58 -2.78 0.30 5.68
CA ILE A 58 -1.91 -0.71 6.31
C ILE A 58 -1.41 -0.23 7.68
N ASP A 59 -0.97 1.02 7.78
CA ASP A 59 -0.53 1.63 9.05
C ASP A 59 -1.69 1.73 10.06
N MET A 60 -2.89 2.09 9.60
CA MET A 60 -4.09 2.10 10.43
C MET A 60 -4.38 0.71 11.00
N LEU A 61 -4.33 -0.34 10.17
CA LEU A 61 -4.57 -1.72 10.59
C LEU A 61 -3.53 -2.18 11.63
N TYR A 62 -2.26 -1.81 11.46
CA TYR A 62 -1.22 -2.07 12.46
C TYR A 62 -1.56 -1.43 13.82
N ILE A 63 -2.00 -0.17 13.82
CA ILE A 63 -2.44 0.53 15.04
C ILE A 63 -3.64 -0.19 15.66
N LEU A 64 -4.64 -0.55 14.85
CA LEU A 64 -5.88 -1.20 15.32
C LEU A 64 -5.63 -2.58 15.97
N VAL A 65 -4.66 -3.35 15.48
CA VAL A 65 -4.22 -4.60 16.13
C VAL A 65 -3.54 -4.31 17.48
N GLY A 66 -2.87 -3.16 17.58
CA GLY A 66 -2.16 -2.73 18.78
C GLY A 66 -3.04 -2.23 19.92
N ILE A 67 -4.25 -1.74 19.65
CA ILE A 67 -5.16 -1.19 20.67
C ILE A 67 -6.10 -2.26 21.25
N ASN A 68 -6.83 -1.89 22.30
CA ASN A 68 -7.88 -2.75 22.84
C ASN A 68 -9.07 -2.82 21.87
N PRO A 69 -9.74 -3.98 21.74
CA PRO A 69 -10.90 -4.11 20.87
C PRO A 69 -12.07 -3.24 21.36
N PRO A 70 -13.08 -3.01 20.50
CA PRO A 70 -14.29 -2.28 20.90
C PRO A 70 -14.89 -2.85 22.20
N ARG A 71 -15.30 -1.96 23.12
CA ARG A 71 -15.95 -2.38 24.38
C ARG A 71 -17.36 -2.96 24.17
N SER A 72 -17.91 -2.79 22.98
CA SER A 72 -19.23 -3.31 22.63
C SER A 72 -19.22 -4.83 22.58
N ARG A 73 -20.21 -5.46 23.22
CA ARG A 73 -20.42 -6.91 23.15
C ARG A 73 -21.00 -7.37 21.81
N LEU A 74 -21.40 -6.44 20.94
CA LEU A 74 -21.92 -6.75 19.60
C LEU A 74 -20.82 -7.25 18.66
N VAL A 75 -19.55 -6.97 18.97
CA VAL A 75 -18.41 -7.40 18.16
C VAL A 75 -17.58 -8.36 19.00
N SER A 76 -17.54 -9.63 18.58
CA SER A 76 -16.69 -10.63 19.24
C SER A 76 -15.21 -10.27 19.04
N VAL A 77 -14.43 -10.30 20.12
CA VAL A 77 -13.03 -9.85 20.08
C VAL A 77 -12.14 -10.75 19.23
N ASP A 78 -12.44 -12.04 19.13
CA ASP A 78 -11.74 -12.98 18.24
C ASP A 78 -12.03 -12.66 16.76
N LEU A 79 -13.30 -12.42 16.42
CA LEU A 79 -13.72 -12.03 15.07
C LEU A 79 -13.13 -10.68 14.66
N TYR A 80 -13.06 -9.73 15.60
CA TYR A 80 -12.41 -8.45 15.39
C TYR A 80 -10.93 -8.63 15.02
N LEU A 81 -10.18 -9.40 15.82
CA LEU A 81 -8.76 -9.64 15.55
C LEU A 81 -8.55 -10.38 14.22
N LYS A 82 -9.34 -11.43 13.95
CA LYS A 82 -9.34 -12.15 12.66
C LYS A 82 -9.60 -11.22 11.48
N HIS A 83 -10.57 -10.32 11.62
CA HIS A 83 -10.90 -9.35 10.58
C HIS A 83 -9.73 -8.41 10.31
N LEU A 84 -9.12 -7.81 11.34
CA LEU A 84 -7.99 -6.91 11.17
C LEU A 84 -6.81 -7.58 10.46
N ILE A 85 -6.47 -8.81 10.86
CA ILE A 85 -5.37 -9.56 10.24
C ILE A 85 -5.69 -9.91 8.79
N SER A 86 -6.91 -10.36 8.51
CA SER A 86 -7.35 -10.68 7.15
C SER A 86 -7.35 -9.44 6.25
N SER A 87 -7.81 -8.29 6.78
CA SER A 87 -7.76 -7.00 6.09
C SER A 87 -6.32 -6.59 5.82
N TYR A 88 -5.41 -6.70 6.80
CA TYR A 88 -3.99 -6.38 6.61
C TYR A 88 -3.36 -7.20 5.47
N LEU A 89 -3.55 -8.53 5.47
CA LEU A 89 -3.03 -9.38 4.40
C LEU A 89 -3.68 -9.09 3.04
N SER A 90 -4.92 -8.59 3.06
CA SER A 90 -5.61 -8.13 1.85
C SER A 90 -4.97 -6.87 1.30
N GLU A 91 -4.71 -5.87 2.15
CA GLU A 91 -4.09 -4.62 1.75
C GLU A 91 -2.66 -4.80 1.26
N VAL A 92 -1.84 -5.65 1.89
CA VAL A 92 -0.47 -5.91 1.41
C VAL A 92 -0.46 -6.50 -0.01
N TYR A 93 -1.41 -7.37 -0.32
CA TYR A 93 -1.54 -7.90 -1.67
C TYR A 93 -2.02 -6.83 -2.67
N ILE A 94 -2.99 -6.02 -2.27
CA ILE A 94 -3.46 -4.89 -3.10
C ILE A 94 -2.29 -3.94 -3.37
N LEU A 95 -1.43 -3.68 -2.38
CA LEU A 95 -0.22 -2.87 -2.53
C LEU A 95 0.68 -3.45 -3.61
N LYS A 96 0.98 -4.75 -3.55
CA LYS A 96 1.78 -5.43 -4.59
C LYS A 96 1.22 -5.20 -5.99
N GLU A 97 -0.07 -5.42 -6.19
CA GLU A 97 -0.72 -5.26 -7.49
C GLU A 97 -0.70 -3.79 -7.95
N ARG A 98 -0.93 -2.85 -7.03
CA ARG A 98 -0.84 -1.39 -7.30
C ARG A 98 0.57 -0.97 -7.70
N LEU A 99 1.60 -1.42 -6.99
CA LEU A 99 3.01 -1.13 -7.30
C LEU A 99 3.38 -1.66 -8.69
N ASN A 100 3.00 -2.89 -9.02
CA ASN A 100 3.26 -3.47 -10.34
C ASN A 100 2.52 -2.70 -11.45
N SER A 101 1.23 -2.43 -11.25
CA SER A 101 0.40 -1.72 -12.23
C SER A 101 0.92 -0.30 -12.49
N TYR A 102 1.26 0.42 -11.41
CA TYR A 102 1.78 1.77 -11.50
C TYR A 102 3.14 1.80 -12.22
N ALA A 103 4.06 0.90 -11.85
CA ALA A 103 5.36 0.77 -12.50
C ALA A 103 5.23 0.48 -14.01
N THR A 104 4.39 -0.50 -14.39
CA THR A 104 4.12 -0.82 -15.80
C THR A 104 3.58 0.39 -16.55
N LYS A 105 2.69 1.16 -15.91
CA LYS A 105 2.07 2.33 -16.52
C LYS A 105 3.10 3.44 -16.76
N ILE A 106 3.92 3.76 -15.77
CA ILE A 106 5.00 4.75 -15.90
C ILE A 106 5.99 4.32 -16.98
N SER A 107 6.45 3.07 -16.95
CA SER A 107 7.35 2.51 -17.98
C SER A 107 6.82 2.73 -19.40
N ARG A 108 5.56 2.35 -19.66
CA ARG A 108 4.92 2.49 -20.98
C ARG A 108 4.68 3.94 -21.38
N MET A 109 4.46 4.84 -20.43
CA MET A 109 4.24 6.26 -20.72
C MET A 109 5.54 6.94 -21.16
N TYR A 110 6.65 6.70 -20.46
CA TYR A 110 7.92 7.37 -20.75
C TYR A 110 8.69 6.73 -21.90
N ALA A 111 8.60 5.41 -22.10
CA ALA A 111 9.21 4.73 -23.25
C ALA A 111 8.65 5.18 -24.62
N LYS A 112 7.44 5.77 -24.65
CA LYS A 112 6.87 6.36 -25.88
C LYS A 112 7.52 7.69 -26.26
N VAL A 113 8.04 8.40 -25.28
CA VAL A 113 8.56 9.78 -25.43
C VAL A 113 10.04 9.75 -25.73
N ASP A 114 10.76 8.89 -25.02
CA ASP A 114 12.17 8.64 -25.25
C ASP A 114 12.39 7.12 -25.37
N PRO A 115 12.47 6.58 -26.59
CA PRO A 115 12.79 5.18 -26.82
C PRO A 115 14.22 4.80 -26.39
N THR A 116 15.09 5.78 -26.12
CA THR A 116 16.48 5.57 -25.67
C THR A 116 16.61 5.51 -24.15
N LEU A 117 15.56 5.90 -23.41
CA LEU A 117 15.42 5.60 -21.99
C LEU A 117 15.32 4.08 -21.82
N ASP A 118 16.47 3.44 -21.60
CA ASP A 118 16.56 2.02 -21.24
C ASP A 118 16.11 1.81 -19.79
N VAL A 119 14.81 2.01 -19.56
CA VAL A 119 14.18 1.81 -18.26
C VAL A 119 13.88 0.34 -18.00
N LYS A 120 14.14 -0.54 -18.97
CA LYS A 120 13.76 -1.95 -18.89
C LYS A 120 14.47 -2.63 -17.73
N ASP A 121 15.78 -2.44 -17.61
CA ASP A 121 16.58 -3.01 -16.53
C ASP A 121 16.17 -2.45 -15.15
N ASP A 122 15.94 -1.14 -15.05
CA ASP A 122 15.47 -0.48 -13.82
C ASP A 122 14.10 -1.05 -13.38
N PHE A 123 13.17 -1.29 -14.32
CA PHE A 123 11.86 -1.87 -14.02
C PHE A 123 11.92 -3.38 -13.75
N GLU A 124 12.77 -4.15 -14.42
CA GLU A 124 12.96 -5.57 -14.13
C GLU A 124 13.49 -5.79 -12.71
N GLN A 125 14.47 -4.98 -12.28
CA GLN A 125 14.96 -4.98 -10.90
C GLN A 125 13.87 -4.57 -9.91
N LEU A 126 13.04 -3.58 -10.27
CA LEU A 126 11.89 -3.16 -9.45
C LEU A 126 10.88 -4.30 -9.26
N TYR A 127 10.51 -5.00 -10.33
CA TYR A 127 9.58 -6.14 -10.26
C TYR A 127 10.15 -7.28 -9.43
N ALA A 128 11.44 -7.59 -9.60
CA ALA A 128 12.12 -8.58 -8.77
C ALA A 128 12.08 -8.20 -7.29
N SER A 129 12.40 -6.94 -6.96
CA SER A 129 12.38 -6.42 -5.59
C SER A 129 10.98 -6.47 -4.95
N ILE A 130 9.92 -6.10 -5.70
CA ILE A 130 8.52 -6.20 -5.25
C ILE A 130 8.17 -7.66 -4.96
N LYS A 131 8.53 -8.56 -5.88
CA LYS A 131 8.25 -9.98 -5.74
C LYS A 131 8.93 -10.54 -4.49
N GLU A 132 10.25 -10.40 -4.37
CA GLU A 132 11.03 -10.93 -3.26
C GLU A 132 10.57 -10.37 -1.90
N SER A 133 10.35 -9.06 -1.81
CA SER A 133 9.98 -8.38 -0.56
C SER A 133 8.60 -8.78 -0.04
N LEU A 134 7.66 -9.12 -0.95
CA LEU A 134 6.28 -9.42 -0.61
C LEU A 134 5.93 -10.92 -0.72
N GLU A 135 6.84 -11.76 -1.21
CA GLU A 135 6.63 -13.20 -1.36
C GLU A 135 6.46 -13.89 0.01
N GLY A 136 7.28 -13.53 1.01
CA GLY A 136 7.13 -14.04 2.38
C GLY A 136 5.77 -13.69 3.03
N ILE A 137 5.22 -12.52 2.70
CA ILE A 137 3.92 -12.08 3.21
C ILE A 137 2.79 -12.76 2.45
N ASN A 138 2.90 -12.88 1.12
CA ASN A 138 1.90 -13.52 0.27
C ASN A 138 1.87 -15.05 0.43
N ASN A 139 2.98 -15.71 0.78
CA ASN A 139 2.99 -17.15 1.07
C ASN A 139 2.18 -17.48 2.34
N THR A 140 2.12 -16.54 3.31
CA THR A 140 1.18 -16.65 4.45
C THR A 140 -0.28 -16.66 3.98
N ARG A 141 -0.59 -16.02 2.84
CA ARG A 141 -1.94 -15.93 2.27
C ARG A 141 -2.25 -17.06 1.28
N ASN A 142 -1.30 -17.42 0.41
CA ASN A 142 -1.46 -18.37 -0.71
C ASN A 142 -1.70 -19.81 -0.29
N LEU A 143 -1.49 -20.17 0.99
CA LEU A 143 -1.85 -21.50 1.48
C LEU A 143 -3.37 -21.76 1.47
N HIS A 144 -4.23 -20.73 1.40
CA HIS A 144 -5.68 -20.93 1.65
C HIS A 144 -6.69 -20.15 0.76
N VAL A 145 -6.28 -19.36 -0.25
CA VAL A 145 -7.23 -18.47 -0.96
C VAL A 145 -8.24 -19.18 -1.89
N HIS A 146 -8.03 -20.45 -2.23
CA HIS A 146 -8.87 -21.17 -3.20
C HIS A 146 -9.91 -22.12 -2.60
N SER A 147 -10.02 -22.21 -1.28
CA SER A 147 -11.05 -23.05 -0.63
C SER A 147 -11.58 -22.54 0.70
N GLU A 148 -10.84 -21.70 1.44
CA GLU A 148 -11.21 -21.29 2.81
C GLU A 148 -10.83 -19.83 3.11
N ARG A 149 -11.45 -19.21 4.14
CA ARG A 149 -10.91 -17.95 4.71
C ARG A 149 -9.51 -18.25 5.24
N HIS A 150 -8.60 -17.28 5.16
CA HIS A 150 -7.23 -17.40 5.71
C HIS A 150 -7.23 -18.13 7.06
N SER A 151 -6.63 -19.31 7.11
CA SER A 151 -6.46 -20.14 8.29
C SER A 151 -5.08 -19.87 8.87
N ASP A 152 -5.07 -19.42 10.13
CA ASP A 152 -3.88 -19.34 10.97
C ASP A 152 -4.23 -20.14 12.22
N GLU A 153 -3.47 -21.19 12.52
CA GLU A 153 -3.78 -22.14 13.59
C GLU A 153 -4.02 -21.45 14.94
N ASP A 154 -3.27 -20.39 15.25
CA ASP A 154 -3.45 -19.64 16.49
C ASP A 154 -4.76 -18.84 16.51
N LEU A 155 -5.24 -18.36 15.35
CA LEU A 155 -6.53 -17.68 15.21
C LEU A 155 -7.69 -18.67 15.18
N ASP A 156 -7.53 -19.83 14.58
CA ASP A 156 -8.56 -20.88 14.56
C ASP A 156 -8.74 -21.51 15.95
N TRP A 157 -7.63 -21.70 16.66
CA TRP A 157 -7.65 -22.07 18.06
C TRP A 157 -8.31 -20.99 18.93
N LEU A 158 -8.05 -19.71 18.67
CA LEU A 158 -8.70 -18.61 19.37
C LEU A 158 -10.22 -18.62 19.21
N SER A 159 -10.73 -18.84 17.98
CA SER A 159 -12.17 -18.96 17.75
C SER A 159 -12.78 -20.19 18.43
N SER A 160 -12.04 -21.30 18.47
CA SER A 160 -12.46 -22.52 19.17
C SER A 160 -12.59 -22.28 20.67
N LEU A 161 -11.59 -21.64 21.30
CA LEU A 161 -11.63 -21.25 22.70
C LEU A 161 -12.74 -20.23 22.99
N LYS A 162 -13.02 -19.32 22.05
CA LYS A 162 -14.13 -18.38 22.20
C LYS A 162 -15.47 -19.12 22.31
N LEU A 163 -15.72 -20.06 21.41
CA LEU A 163 -16.95 -20.84 21.40
C LEU A 163 -17.18 -21.58 22.73
N VAL A 164 -16.14 -22.21 23.28
CA VAL A 164 -16.26 -22.95 24.54
C VAL A 164 -16.38 -21.97 25.73
N SER A 165 -15.57 -20.91 25.78
CA SER A 165 -15.61 -19.93 26.87
C SER A 165 -16.94 -19.16 27.00
N ASP A 166 -17.72 -19.07 25.92
CA ASP A 166 -19.07 -18.50 25.95
C ASP A 166 -20.08 -19.35 26.75
N THR A 167 -19.78 -20.64 26.92
CA THR A 167 -20.65 -21.60 27.61
C THR A 167 -20.06 -22.13 28.92
N ASP A 168 -18.74 -22.16 29.03
CA ASP A 168 -18.01 -22.63 30.20
C ASP A 168 -16.94 -21.62 30.63
N ASN A 169 -17.19 -20.96 31.76
CA ASN A 169 -16.30 -19.95 32.33
C ASN A 169 -14.90 -20.47 32.68
N SER A 170 -14.71 -21.78 32.84
CA SER A 170 -13.39 -22.37 33.12
C SER A 170 -12.39 -22.16 31.98
N PHE A 171 -12.89 -21.92 30.76
CA PHE A 171 -12.06 -21.66 29.56
C PHE A 171 -11.75 -20.17 29.35
N LYS A 172 -12.31 -19.27 30.16
CA LYS A 172 -12.17 -17.82 29.96
C LYS A 172 -10.71 -17.36 30.07
N ASP A 173 -9.97 -17.86 31.05
CA ASP A 173 -8.55 -17.52 31.21
C ASP A 173 -7.70 -18.05 30.06
N SER A 174 -8.01 -19.24 29.54
CA SER A 174 -7.36 -19.81 28.35
C SER A 174 -7.64 -18.97 27.11
N PHE A 175 -8.89 -18.54 26.93
CA PHE A 175 -9.29 -17.63 25.84
C PHE A 175 -8.54 -16.29 25.92
N ASP A 176 -8.55 -15.65 27.09
CA ASP A 176 -7.89 -14.35 27.29
C ASP A 176 -6.37 -14.43 27.09
N TYR A 177 -5.75 -15.53 27.53
CA TYR A 177 -4.33 -15.81 27.27
C TYR A 177 -4.06 -15.95 25.77
N GLN A 178 -4.81 -16.81 25.07
CA GLN A 178 -4.61 -17.02 23.64
C GLN A 178 -4.87 -15.74 22.84
N TYR A 179 -5.89 -14.96 23.20
CA TYR A 179 -6.15 -13.67 22.56
C TYR A 179 -4.95 -12.73 22.66
N LYS A 180 -4.39 -12.57 23.87
CA LYS A 180 -3.21 -11.74 24.11
C LYS A 180 -2.00 -12.25 23.33
N LYS A 181 -1.77 -13.57 23.35
CA LYS A 181 -0.67 -14.23 22.62
C LYS A 181 -0.78 -13.97 21.10
N SER A 182 -1.93 -14.25 20.50
CA SER A 182 -2.18 -14.06 19.06
C SER A 182 -2.02 -12.59 18.67
N ARG A 183 -2.56 -11.66 19.47
CA ARG A 183 -2.42 -10.23 19.22
C ARG A 183 -0.96 -9.77 19.26
N ILE A 184 -0.18 -10.20 20.26
CA ILE A 184 1.25 -9.86 20.36
C ILE A 184 2.03 -10.42 19.17
N LYS A 185 1.81 -11.70 18.85
CA LYS A 185 2.43 -12.39 17.70
C LYS A 185 2.17 -11.63 16.40
N TRP A 186 0.91 -11.32 16.12
CA TRP A 186 0.52 -10.66 14.88
C TRP A 186 0.94 -9.19 14.84
N LYS A 187 0.88 -8.46 15.95
CA LYS A 187 1.43 -7.11 16.02
C LYS A 187 2.92 -7.09 15.66
N LYS A 188 3.70 -8.02 16.21
CA LYS A 188 5.11 -8.16 15.88
C LYS A 188 5.31 -8.50 14.41
N LYS A 189 4.58 -9.49 13.89
CA LYS A 189 4.66 -9.89 12.47
C LYS A 189 4.35 -8.73 11.52
N ILE A 190 3.30 -7.94 11.81
CA ILE A 190 2.96 -6.74 11.02
C ILE A 190 4.07 -5.70 11.12
N SER A 191 4.63 -5.44 12.31
CA SER A 191 5.74 -4.50 12.48
C SER A 191 6.96 -4.92 11.64
N ASP A 192 7.39 -6.17 11.76
CA ASP A 192 8.54 -6.72 11.04
C ASP A 192 8.31 -6.64 9.50
N ASN A 193 7.08 -6.90 9.04
CA ASN A 193 6.71 -6.73 7.63
C ASN A 193 6.70 -5.26 7.18
N ASN A 194 6.20 -4.35 8.02
CA ASN A 194 6.17 -2.92 7.70
C ASN A 194 7.59 -2.38 7.51
N GLU A 195 8.57 -2.84 8.30
CA GLU A 195 9.98 -2.48 8.10
C GLU A 195 10.53 -2.91 6.73
N VAL A 196 10.15 -4.09 6.25
CA VAL A 196 10.51 -4.56 4.90
C VAL A 196 9.82 -3.71 3.84
N MET A 197 8.51 -3.42 4.02
CA MET A 197 7.75 -2.57 3.10
C MET A 197 8.33 -1.16 3.01
N VAL A 198 8.83 -0.60 4.12
CA VAL A 198 9.50 0.71 4.13
C VAL A 198 10.69 0.73 3.17
N LYS A 199 11.53 -0.30 3.21
CA LYS A 199 12.72 -0.40 2.35
C LYS A 199 12.32 -0.57 0.88
N LEU A 200 11.34 -1.44 0.62
CA LEU A 200 10.77 -1.64 -0.73
C LEU A 200 10.25 -0.32 -1.31
N LEU A 201 9.39 0.39 -0.55
CA LEU A 201 8.76 1.62 -1.01
C LEU A 201 9.78 2.75 -1.22
N THR A 202 10.82 2.81 -0.40
CA THR A 202 11.93 3.76 -0.60
C THR A 202 12.61 3.52 -1.94
N ASN A 203 13.11 2.30 -2.17
CA ASN A 203 13.75 1.94 -3.44
C ASN A 203 12.79 2.13 -4.63
N TYR A 204 11.52 1.75 -4.44
CA TYR A 204 10.51 1.87 -5.48
C TYR A 204 10.31 3.31 -5.93
N PHE A 205 10.10 4.22 -4.98
CA PHE A 205 9.88 5.62 -5.31
C PHE A 205 11.16 6.32 -5.78
N ASP A 206 12.34 5.90 -5.34
CA ASP A 206 13.61 6.42 -5.87
C ASP A 206 13.76 6.10 -7.37
N VAL A 207 13.48 4.87 -7.78
CA VAL A 207 13.51 4.44 -9.19
C VAL A 207 12.44 5.18 -10.01
N ILE A 208 11.19 5.21 -9.54
CA ILE A 208 10.13 5.94 -10.25
C ILE A 208 10.49 7.42 -10.37
N PHE A 209 11.02 8.04 -9.32
CA PHE A 209 11.40 9.45 -9.33
C PHE A 209 12.48 9.75 -10.37
N LYS A 210 13.53 8.93 -10.43
CA LYS A 210 14.61 9.05 -11.42
C LYS A 210 14.07 9.08 -12.85
N ILE A 211 13.00 8.35 -13.13
CA ILE A 211 12.41 8.24 -14.47
C ILE A 211 11.51 9.43 -14.80
N ILE A 212 10.70 9.86 -13.83
CA ILE A 212 9.68 10.88 -14.09
C ILE A 212 10.15 12.30 -13.82
N SER A 213 11.40 12.51 -13.38
CA SER A 213 11.90 13.84 -13.00
C SER A 213 13.17 14.25 -13.74
N VAL A 214 13.30 15.56 -13.98
CA VAL A 214 14.51 16.23 -14.48
C VAL A 214 14.80 17.37 -13.50
N ASP A 215 16.04 17.47 -13.02
CA ASP A 215 16.47 18.43 -11.99
C ASP A 215 15.60 18.44 -10.71
N GLY A 216 14.92 17.33 -10.43
CA GLY A 216 14.05 17.18 -9.26
C GLY A 216 12.60 17.63 -9.47
N ASP A 217 12.23 18.05 -10.68
CA ASP A 217 10.85 18.38 -11.06
C ASP A 217 10.23 17.27 -11.92
N ILE A 218 8.98 16.90 -11.62
CA ILE A 218 8.27 15.89 -12.40
C ILE A 218 7.96 16.44 -13.80
N VAL A 219 8.45 15.76 -14.83
CA VAL A 219 8.25 16.09 -16.24
C VAL A 219 7.20 15.16 -16.82
N LEU A 220 6.11 15.71 -17.35
CA LEU A 220 5.08 14.91 -18.01
C LEU A 220 5.57 14.40 -19.38
N PRO A 221 5.15 13.19 -19.80
CA PRO A 221 5.59 12.59 -21.05
C PRO A 221 5.30 13.42 -22.31
N ASN A 222 4.28 14.28 -22.32
CA ASN A 222 3.90 15.05 -23.52
C ASN A 222 4.76 16.31 -23.77
N LYS A 223 5.84 16.53 -23.01
CA LYS A 223 6.78 17.60 -23.31
C LYS A 223 8.02 17.02 -23.98
N PRO A 224 8.33 17.34 -25.25
CA PRO A 224 9.67 17.14 -25.74
C PRO A 224 10.61 17.94 -24.83
N VAL A 225 11.62 17.26 -24.27
CA VAL A 225 12.72 17.92 -23.59
C VAL A 225 13.43 18.74 -24.66
N VAL A 226 13.17 20.04 -24.68
CA VAL A 226 13.94 20.96 -25.51
C VAL A 226 15.33 20.99 -24.88
N GLN A 227 16.26 20.26 -25.49
CA GLN A 227 17.70 20.41 -25.24
C GLN A 227 18.17 21.77 -25.73
#